data_AF-A0A4S1X2B3-F1
#
_entry.id   AF-A0A4S1X2B3-F1
#
_cell.length_a   1.000
_cell.length_b   1.000
_cell.length_c   1.000
_cell.angle_alpha   90.00
_cell.angle_beta   90.00
_cell.angle_gamma   90.00
#
_symmetry.space_group_name_H-M   'P 1'
#
loop_
_entity.id
_entity.type
_entity.pdbx_description
1 polymer ?
#
loop_
_entity_poly.entity_id
_entity_poly.type
_entity_poly.pdbx_seq_one_letter_code
_entity_poly.pdbx_strand_id
1 'polypeptide(L)'
;MQVIVLVIVEPDTESITIHESRESALAALRSFIDARWLKRFGVAFPQAEASTDDLARQYFSAASGTFIIGEASLSEIESLYDSDRLP
;
A
#
# COMPACT_ATOMS: atom_id res chain seq x y z
N MET A 1 3.60 -8.57 -17.53
CA MET A 1 3.51 -9.00 -16.11
C MET A 1 2.49 -8.16 -15.34
N GLN A 2 1.68 -8.75 -14.45
CA GLN A 2 0.75 -8.01 -13.57
C GLN A 2 1.36 -7.81 -12.18
N VAL A 3 1.13 -6.63 -11.60
CA VAL A 3 1.58 -6.29 -10.24
C VAL A 3 0.48 -5.58 -9.48
N ILE A 4 0.58 -5.58 -8.16
CA ILE A 4 -0.29 -4.80 -7.28
C ILE A 4 0.44 -3.54 -6.83
N VAL A 5 -0.19 -2.40 -7.00
CA VAL A 5 0.33 -1.09 -6.59
C VAL A 5 -0.42 -0.65 -5.34
N LEU A 6 0.31 -0.38 -4.27
CA LEU A 6 -0.20 0.29 -3.08
C LEU A 6 0.26 1.75 -3.09
N VAL A 7 -0.70 2.66 -3.15
CA VAL A 7 -0.51 4.10 -3.00
C VAL A 7 -1.03 4.51 -1.63
N ILE A 8 -0.25 5.28 -0.88
CA ILE A 8 -0.67 5.91 0.37
C ILE A 8 -0.34 7.39 0.29
N VAL A 9 -1.32 8.23 0.62
CA VAL A 9 -1.20 9.69 0.65
C VAL A 9 -1.69 10.18 2.01
N GLU A 10 -0.80 10.81 2.76
CA GLU A 10 -1.04 11.53 4.02
C GLU A 10 -0.32 12.90 3.95
N PRO A 11 -0.68 13.90 4.78
CA PRO A 11 -0.09 15.24 4.72
C PRO A 11 1.45 15.27 4.76
N ASP A 12 2.06 14.30 5.44
CA ASP A 12 3.53 14.21 5.60
C ASP A 12 4.13 12.96 4.94
N THR A 13 3.34 12.19 4.18
CA THR A 13 3.81 10.94 3.58
C THR A 13 3.08 10.61 2.29
N GLU A 14 3.83 10.56 1.20
CA GLU A 14 3.39 10.00 -0.06
C GLU A 14 4.25 8.77 -0.37
N SER A 15 3.61 7.64 -0.67
CA SER A 15 4.31 6.40 -0.95
C SER A 15 3.59 5.63 -2.05
N ILE A 16 4.38 5.13 -3.01
CA ILE A 16 3.94 4.22 -4.06
C ILE A 16 4.84 2.98 -3.98
N THR A 17 4.24 1.82 -3.78
CA THR A 17 4.95 0.54 -3.64
C THR A 17 4.35 -0.50 -4.58
N ILE A 18 5.21 -1.36 -5.13
CA ILE A 18 4.84 -2.42 -6.07
C ILE A 18 4.99 -3.76 -5.34
N HIS A 19 3.99 -4.61 -5.49
CA HIS A 19 3.84 -5.88 -4.81
C HIS A 19 3.52 -6.98 -5.81
N GLU A 20 4.00 -8.20 -5.55
CA GLU A 20 3.73 -9.37 -6.37
C GLU A 20 2.31 -9.91 -6.19
N SER A 21 1.64 -9.54 -5.09
CA SER A 21 0.32 -10.06 -4.74
C SER A 21 -0.50 -9.06 -3.95
N ARG A 22 -1.82 -9.26 -3.92
CA ARG A 22 -2.71 -8.42 -3.12
C ARG A 22 -2.48 -8.61 -1.62
N GLU A 23 -2.11 -9.82 -1.22
CA GLU A 23 -1.80 -10.15 0.17
C GLU A 23 -0.57 -9.40 0.68
N SER A 24 0.51 -9.35 -0.12
CA SER A 24 1.71 -8.59 0.24
C SER A 24 1.43 -7.09 0.33
N ALA A 25 0.62 -6.53 -0.59
CA ALA A 25 0.17 -5.14 -0.51
C ALA A 25 -0.65 -4.86 0.76
N LEU A 26 -1.57 -5.76 1.14
CA LEU A 26 -2.36 -5.64 2.37
C LEU A 26 -1.49 -5.77 3.63
N ALA A 27 -0.49 -6.64 3.64
CA ALA A 27 0.46 -6.76 4.74
C ALA A 27 1.30 -5.49 4.91
N ALA A 28 1.73 -4.89 3.80
CA ALA A 28 2.44 -3.61 3.81
C ALA A 28 1.56 -2.47 4.33
N LEU A 29 0.30 -2.41 3.90
CA LEU A 29 -0.69 -1.45 4.41
C LEU A 29 -0.91 -1.63 5.92
N ARG A 30 -1.07 -2.87 6.39
CA ARG A 30 -1.24 -3.15 7.83
C ARG A 30 -0.02 -2.70 8.63
N SER A 31 1.18 -2.98 8.13
CA SER A 31 2.44 -2.56 8.77
C SER A 31 2.58 -1.04 8.81
N PHE A 32 2.15 -0.35 7.74
CA PHE A 32 2.11 1.11 7.69
C PHE A 32 1.22 1.71 8.77
N ILE A 33 0.02 1.13 8.93
CA ILE A 33 -0.98 1.55 9.91
C ILE A 33 -0.46 1.28 11.33
N ASP A 34 0.05 0.08 11.61
CA ASP A 34 0.59 -0.32 12.92
C ASP A 34 1.66 0.65 13.42
N ALA A 35 2.65 0.94 12.56
CA ALA A 35 3.75 1.85 12.87
C ALA A 35 3.31 3.28 13.24
N ARG A 36 2.10 3.70 12.82
CA ARG A 36 1.55 5.05 13.06
C ARG A 36 0.40 5.07 14.05
N TRP A 37 -0.13 3.90 14.42
CA TRP A 37 -1.36 3.79 15.20
C TRP A 37 -1.25 4.48 16.55
N LEU A 38 -0.21 4.16 17.32
CA LEU A 38 0.00 4.73 18.65
C LEU A 38 0.17 6.25 18.60
N LYS A 39 0.93 6.76 17.62
CA LYS A 39 1.12 8.19 17.43
C LYS A 39 -0.19 8.89 17.09
N ARG A 40 -1.06 8.24 16.31
CA ARG A 40 -2.30 8.81 15.82
C ARG A 40 -3.43 8.79 16.85
N PHE A 41 -3.63 7.64 17.51
CA PHE A 41 -4.78 7.42 18.39
C PHE A 41 -4.43 7.44 19.88
N GLY A 42 -3.14 7.46 20.25
CA GLY A 42 -2.70 7.42 21.64
C GLY A 42 -2.96 6.08 22.35
N VAL A 43 -3.35 5.05 21.59
CA VAL A 43 -3.64 3.70 22.10
C VAL A 43 -2.83 2.66 21.35
N ALA A 44 -2.63 1.48 21.94
CA ALA A 44 -1.93 0.38 21.30
C ALA A 44 -2.67 -0.13 20.05
N PHE A 45 -1.92 -0.63 19.07
CA PHE A 45 -2.48 -1.24 17.88
C PHE A 45 -3.26 -2.53 18.23
N PRO A 46 -4.49 -2.72 17.71
CA PRO A 46 -5.28 -3.91 17.96
C PRO A 46 -4.61 -5.16 17.40
N GLN A 47 -4.34 -6.14 18.27
CA GLN A 47 -3.37 -7.20 17.98
C GLN A 47 -3.88 -8.35 17.09
N ALA A 48 -5.19 -8.65 16.98
CA ALA A 48 -5.56 -9.91 16.32
C ALA A 48 -6.93 -10.03 15.61
N GLU A 49 -7.94 -9.22 15.92
CA GLU A 49 -9.31 -9.53 15.44
C GLU A 49 -9.81 -8.64 14.30
N ALA A 50 -9.18 -7.49 14.06
CA ALA A 50 -9.61 -6.57 13.01
C ALA A 50 -8.96 -6.92 11.67
N SER A 51 -9.77 -6.96 10.60
CA SER A 51 -9.26 -7.11 9.24
C SER A 51 -8.42 -5.88 8.84
N THR A 52 -7.47 -6.05 7.91
CA THR A 52 -6.71 -4.93 7.36
C THR A 52 -7.64 -3.85 6.78
N ASP A 53 -8.75 -4.25 6.16
CA ASP A 53 -9.72 -3.32 5.60
C ASP A 53 -10.42 -2.49 6.68
N ASP A 54 -10.81 -3.09 7.81
CA ASP A 54 -11.43 -2.37 8.94
C ASP A 54 -10.43 -1.39 9.57
N LEU A 55 -9.19 -1.84 9.75
CA LEU A 55 -8.11 -1.00 10.28
C LEU A 55 -7.81 0.17 9.35
N ALA A 56 -7.76 -0.06 8.05
CA ALA A 56 -7.55 0.99 7.06
C ALA A 56 -8.72 1.98 7.07
N ARG A 57 -9.96 1.52 7.09
CA ARG A 57 -11.14 2.40 7.21
C ARG A 57 -11.06 3.27 8.45
N GLN A 58 -10.73 2.68 9.60
CA GLN A 58 -10.61 3.42 10.85
C GLN A 58 -9.45 4.43 10.82
N TYR A 59 -8.28 4.00 10.34
CA TYR A 59 -7.09 4.83 10.28
C TYR A 59 -7.28 6.04 9.35
N PHE A 60 -7.77 5.81 8.14
CA PHE A 60 -7.93 6.85 7.12
C PHE A 60 -9.21 7.68 7.28
N SER A 61 -10.27 7.18 7.90
CA SER A 61 -11.45 8.02 8.21
C SER A 61 -11.15 9.13 9.22
N ALA A 62 -10.23 8.85 10.15
CA ALA A 62 -9.74 9.85 11.10
C ALA A 62 -8.65 10.76 10.51
N ALA A 63 -8.20 10.53 9.27
CA ALA A 63 -7.08 11.20 8.65
C ALA A 63 -7.47 12.03 7.42
N SER A 64 -6.72 13.08 7.17
CA SER A 64 -6.70 13.77 5.86
C SER A 64 -5.84 12.99 4.87
N GLY A 65 -6.05 11.67 4.79
CA GLY A 65 -5.24 10.77 3.98
C GLY A 65 -6.10 9.72 3.28
N THR A 66 -5.50 9.04 2.31
CA THR A 66 -6.16 7.98 1.55
C THR A 66 -5.15 6.89 1.19
N PHE A 67 -5.67 5.73 0.80
CA PHE A 67 -4.89 4.66 0.23
C PHE A 67 -5.61 4.06 -0.98
N ILE A 68 -4.84 3.51 -1.91
CA ILE A 68 -5.35 2.81 -3.08
C ILE A 68 -4.55 1.52 -3.23
N ILE A 69 -5.24 0.40 -3.41
CA ILE A 69 -4.64 -0.85 -3.89
C ILE A 69 -5.21 -1.10 -5.27
N GLY A 70 -4.36 -1.00 -6.29
CA GLY A 70 -4.72 -1.19 -7.69
C GLY A 70 -3.91 -2.30 -8.34
N GLU A 71 -4.45 -2.89 -9.38
CA GLU A 71 -3.72 -3.81 -10.26
C GLU A 71 -3.18 -3.04 -11.46
N ALA A 72 -1.93 -3.28 -11.83
CA ALA A 72 -1.28 -2.64 -12.96
C ALA A 72 -0.57 -3.67 -13.84
N SER A 73 -0.56 -3.41 -15.15
CA SER A 73 0.25 -4.17 -16.10
C SER A 73 1.59 -3.46 -16.33
N LEU A 74 2.67 -4.24 -16.32
CA LEU A 74 4.01 -3.79 -16.65
C LEU A 74 4.38 -4.05 -18.12
N SER A 75 3.42 -4.46 -18.95
CA SER A 75 3.68 -4.81 -20.36
C SER A 75 4.33 -3.69 -21.17
N GLU A 76 4.01 -2.43 -20.89
CA GLU A 76 4.66 -1.28 -21.55
C GLU A 76 6.13 -1.14 -21.14
N ILE A 77 6.45 -1.41 -19.87
CA ILE A 77 7.83 -1.36 -19.37
C ILE A 77 8.65 -2.52 -19.93
N GLU A 78 8.08 -3.73 -19.97
CA GLU A 78 8.71 -4.90 -20.59
C GLU A 78 9.08 -4.62 -22.06
N SER A 79 8.21 -3.93 -22.81
CA SER A 79 8.45 -3.57 -24.21
C SER A 79 9.65 -2.61 -24.40
N LEU A 80 9.92 -1.75 -23.42
CA LEU A 80 11.08 -0.85 -23.44
C LEU A 80 12.38 -1.61 -23.14
N TYR A 81 12.35 -2.57 -22.22
CA TYR A 81 13.52 -3.39 -21.88
C TYR A 81 13.92 -4.38 -22.99
N ASP A 82 12.95 -4.92 -23.73
CA ASP A 82 13.24 -5.78 -24.89
C ASP A 82 13.78 -4.99 -26.09
N SER A 83 13.46 -3.69 -26.18
CA SER A 83 13.96 -2.81 -27.25
C SER A 83 15.43 -2.42 -27.09
N ASP A 84 15.93 -2.33 -25.86
CA ASP A 84 17.35 -2.05 -25.53
C ASP A 84 18.24 -3.30 -25.58
N ARG A 85 17.69 -4.45 -25.96
CA ARG A 85 18.39 -5.75 -26.08
C ARG A 85 18.66 -6.19 -27.52
N LEU A 86 18.77 -5.25 -28.46
CA LEU A 86 19.29 -5.55 -29.81
C LEU A 86 20.80 -5.25 -29.90
N PRO A 87 21.56 -6.11 -30.62
CA PRO A 87 23.03 -6.24 -30.57
C PRO A 87 23.82 -5.06 -31.14
#